data_AF-A0A1Y1ND78-F1
#
_entry.id   AF-A0A1Y1ND78-F1
#
_cell.length_a   1.000
_cell.length_b   1.000
_cell.length_c   1.000
_cell.angle_alpha   90.00
_cell.angle_beta   90.00
_cell.angle_gamma   90.00
#
_symmetry.space_group_name_H-M   'P 1'
#
loop_
_entity.id
_entity.type
_entity.pdbx_description
1 polymer ?
#
loop_
_entity_poly.entity_id
_entity_poly.type
_entity_poly.pdbx_seq_one_letter_code
_entity_poly.pdbx_strand_id
1 'polypeptide(L)'
;ALRSKNFIRPELNWESKSTSAGFKATFFGLVHTGKLGDVKQIDKAVRLLLSPYKKTDSSDSKHKVVRKPIYFEVGEIGVKVVDSQSSNVILKHSYMEISSCGSVSHLPYYFAYIAGNENCSNANEFICYVFHVKNFEFAYTILQSIGQGFQRTHFAV
;
A
#
# COMPACT_ATOMS: atom_id res chain seq x y z
N ALA A 1 -24.71 29.47 -40.38
CA ALA A 1 -24.86 28.95 -39.01
C ALA A 1 -24.11 27.62 -38.92
N LEU A 2 -23.59 27.28 -37.74
CA LEU A 2 -22.44 26.41 -37.52
C LEU A 2 -22.65 24.90 -37.80
N ARG A 3 -21.56 24.34 -38.33
CA ARG A 3 -21.13 22.93 -38.42
C ARG A 3 -21.37 22.17 -37.10
N SER A 4 -22.23 21.15 -37.09
CA SER A 4 -22.20 20.13 -36.03
C SER A 4 -21.19 19.06 -36.45
N LYS A 5 -20.00 19.13 -35.85
CA LYS A 5 -18.96 18.10 -35.98
C LYS A 5 -19.32 17.00 -34.98
N ASN A 6 -19.57 15.80 -35.46
CA ASN A 6 -19.58 14.58 -34.65
C ASN A 6 -18.22 14.45 -33.97
N PHE A 7 -18.19 14.71 -32.66
CA PHE A 7 -17.02 14.56 -31.83
C PHE A 7 -16.87 13.07 -31.51
N ILE A 8 -16.05 12.39 -32.31
CA ILE A 8 -15.58 11.04 -32.03
C ILE A 8 -14.78 11.13 -30.72
N ARG A 9 -15.33 10.61 -29.63
CA ARG A 9 -14.56 10.38 -28.40
C ARG A 9 -13.59 9.23 -28.70
N PRO A 10 -12.27 9.40 -28.59
CA PRO A 10 -11.40 8.25 -28.60
C PRO A 10 -11.67 7.46 -27.33
N GLU A 11 -12.19 6.24 -27.48
CA GLU A 11 -12.21 5.27 -26.39
C GLU A 11 -10.77 5.02 -25.96
N LEU A 12 -10.45 5.35 -24.70
CA LEU A 12 -9.19 5.00 -24.09
C LEU A 12 -9.15 3.48 -23.95
N ASN A 13 -8.53 2.84 -24.94
CA ASN A 13 -8.26 1.42 -24.93
C ASN A 13 -7.18 1.14 -23.87
N TRP A 14 -7.57 0.76 -22.65
CA TRP A 14 -6.62 0.41 -21.57
C TRP A 14 -6.07 -1.01 -21.68
N GLU A 15 -6.16 -1.68 -22.82
CA GLU A 15 -5.43 -2.95 -23.02
C GLU A 15 -3.95 -2.70 -23.32
N SER A 16 -3.25 -2.13 -22.33
CA SER A 16 -1.83 -2.36 -22.16
C SER A 16 -1.69 -3.59 -21.28
N LYS A 17 -1.25 -4.71 -21.87
CA LYS A 17 -0.63 -5.81 -21.13
C LYS A 17 0.59 -5.25 -20.41
N SER A 18 0.38 -4.63 -19.24
CA SER A 18 1.45 -4.12 -18.41
C SER A 18 2.08 -5.31 -17.70
N THR A 19 3.26 -5.72 -18.14
CA THR A 19 4.18 -6.43 -17.26
C THR A 19 4.42 -5.48 -16.09
N SER A 20 3.70 -5.67 -14.98
CA SER A 20 3.75 -4.76 -13.83
C SER A 20 5.20 -4.62 -13.37
N ALA A 21 5.76 -3.41 -13.52
CA ALA A 21 7.12 -3.05 -13.13
C ALA A 21 7.27 -2.89 -11.60
N GLY A 22 6.50 -3.68 -10.83
CA GLY A 22 6.48 -3.67 -9.38
C GLY A 22 7.41 -4.70 -8.75
N PHE A 23 7.77 -4.47 -7.50
CA PHE A 23 8.52 -5.42 -6.68
C PHE A 23 7.63 -6.63 -6.35
N LYS A 24 8.15 -7.85 -6.59
CA LYS A 24 7.47 -9.07 -6.15
C LYS A 24 7.47 -9.14 -4.62
N ALA A 25 6.28 -9.19 -4.03
CA ALA A 25 6.12 -9.31 -2.59
C ALA A 25 4.89 -10.17 -2.25
N THR A 26 4.69 -10.41 -0.97
CA THR A 26 3.50 -11.03 -0.40
C THR A 26 2.78 -9.99 0.44
N PHE A 27 1.53 -9.68 0.12
CA PHE A 27 0.65 -8.96 1.02
C PHE A 27 0.29 -9.87 2.20
N PHE A 28 0.87 -9.58 3.36
CA PHE A 28 0.79 -10.46 4.51
C PHE A 28 -0.53 -10.27 5.26
N GLY A 29 -0.98 -9.01 5.39
CA GLY A 29 -2.23 -8.67 6.03
C GLY A 29 -2.33 -7.20 6.38
N LEU A 30 -3.38 -6.86 7.12
CA LEU A 30 -3.63 -5.50 7.61
C LEU A 30 -4.03 -5.50 9.09
N VAL A 31 -3.79 -4.37 9.74
CA VAL A 31 -4.18 -4.10 11.13
C VAL A 31 -4.77 -2.70 11.22
N HIS A 32 -5.98 -2.58 11.76
CA HIS A 32 -6.60 -1.30 12.08
C HIS A 32 -5.87 -0.69 13.28
N THR A 33 -5.29 0.50 13.10
CA THR A 33 -4.57 1.24 14.14
C THR A 33 -5.42 2.36 14.76
N GLY A 34 -6.66 2.53 14.30
CA GLY A 34 -7.58 3.55 14.78
C GLY A 34 -7.04 4.94 14.47
N LYS A 35 -6.97 5.84 15.46
CA LYS A 35 -6.47 7.22 15.28
C LYS A 35 -4.94 7.33 15.20
N LEU A 36 -4.21 6.22 15.29
CA LEU A 36 -2.75 6.24 15.37
C LEU A 36 -2.12 5.94 14.00
N GLY A 37 -1.56 6.98 13.38
CA GLY A 37 -0.88 6.91 12.09
C GLY A 37 0.65 6.77 12.16
N ASP A 38 1.22 6.66 13.36
CA ASP A 38 2.67 6.76 13.59
C ASP A 38 3.43 5.43 13.43
N VAL A 39 4.74 5.54 13.16
CA VAL A 39 5.62 4.40 12.87
C VAL A 39 5.66 3.34 13.98
N LYS A 40 5.35 3.68 15.25
CA LYS A 40 5.36 2.72 16.36
C LYS A 40 4.27 1.65 16.21
N GLN A 41 3.25 1.89 15.39
CA GLN A 41 2.22 0.88 15.14
C GLN A 41 2.69 -0.23 14.20
N ILE A 42 3.76 -0.01 13.42
CA ILE A 42 4.28 -1.00 12.46
C ILE A 42 4.80 -2.25 13.18
N ASP A 43 5.64 -2.08 14.21
CA ASP A 43 6.16 -3.22 14.99
C ASP A 43 5.03 -4.02 15.64
N LYS A 44 4.03 -3.33 16.20
CA LYS A 44 2.83 -3.97 16.76
C LYS A 44 2.05 -4.74 15.70
N ALA A 45 1.82 -4.15 14.52
CA ALA A 45 1.07 -4.78 13.45
C ALA A 45 1.76 -6.04 12.92
N VAL A 46 3.08 -5.97 12.71
CA VAL A 46 3.89 -7.13 12.28
C VAL A 46 3.83 -8.25 13.32
N ARG A 47 4.03 -7.94 14.61
CA ARG A 47 3.92 -8.94 15.70
C ARG A 47 2.53 -9.57 15.77
N LEU A 48 1.47 -8.78 15.60
CA LEU A 48 0.10 -9.28 15.62
C LEU A 48 -0.18 -10.26 14.47
N LEU A 49 0.27 -9.93 13.26
CA LEU A 49 0.05 -10.79 12.09
C LEU A 49 0.94 -12.05 12.09
N LEU A 50 2.12 -11.98 12.70
CA LEU A 50 3.05 -13.13 12.82
C LEU A 50 2.73 -14.05 14.00
N SER A 51 1.88 -13.61 14.94
CA SER A 51 1.55 -14.41 16.11
C SER A 51 0.89 -15.74 15.71
N PRO A 52 1.44 -16.90 16.13
CA PRO A 52 0.89 -18.22 15.78
C PRO A 52 -0.45 -18.51 16.47
N TYR A 53 -0.82 -17.74 17.49
CA TYR A 53 -1.96 -18.01 18.36
C TYR A 53 -3.28 -17.39 17.89
N LYS A 54 -3.27 -16.54 16.87
CA LYS A 54 -4.48 -15.92 16.30
C LYS A 54 -4.83 -16.56 14.96
N LYS A 55 -5.61 -17.64 15.02
CA LYS A 55 -6.26 -18.22 13.83
C LYS A 55 -7.32 -17.25 13.31
N THR A 56 -7.45 -17.28 11.99
CA THR A 56 -8.21 -16.44 11.05
C THR A 56 -9.72 -16.26 11.28
N ASP A 57 -10.26 -16.67 12.44
CA ASP A 57 -11.72 -16.70 12.69
C ASP A 57 -12.13 -15.95 13.99
N SER A 58 -11.28 -15.08 14.53
CA SER A 58 -11.75 -14.16 15.56
C SER A 58 -12.55 -13.04 14.90
N SER A 59 -13.86 -13.00 15.17
CA SER A 59 -14.83 -11.93 14.90
C SER A 59 -14.44 -10.52 15.42
N ASP A 60 -13.17 -10.32 15.77
CA ASP A 60 -12.60 -9.06 16.20
C ASP A 60 -11.96 -8.38 14.98
N SER A 61 -12.70 -7.45 14.38
CA SER A 61 -12.42 -6.76 13.11
C SER A 61 -11.12 -5.96 13.04
N LYS A 62 -10.23 -6.05 14.05
CA LYS A 62 -9.03 -5.22 14.18
C LYS A 62 -7.86 -5.65 13.31
N HIS A 63 -7.82 -6.88 12.83
CA HIS A 63 -6.74 -7.35 11.95
C HIS A 63 -7.18 -8.46 11.02
N LYS A 64 -6.50 -8.59 9.87
CA LYS A 64 -6.77 -9.62 8.87
C LYS A 64 -5.47 -10.14 8.29
N VAL A 65 -5.26 -11.45 8.41
CA VAL A 65 -4.14 -12.16 7.78
C VAL A 65 -4.60 -12.64 6.40
N VAL A 66 -3.78 -12.42 5.37
CA VAL A 66 -4.15 -12.71 3.96
C VAL A 66 -3.14 -13.61 3.27
N ARG A 67 -1.85 -13.25 3.28
CA ARG A 67 -0.76 -13.98 2.58
C ARG A 67 -1.00 -14.18 1.08
N LYS A 68 -1.18 -13.09 0.36
CA LYS A 68 -1.42 -13.09 -1.09
C LYS A 68 -0.17 -12.62 -1.87
N PRO A 69 0.26 -13.30 -2.94
CA PRO A 69 1.34 -12.82 -3.81
C PRO A 69 0.87 -11.60 -4.63
N ILE A 70 1.72 -10.58 -4.67
CA ILE A 70 1.41 -9.28 -5.28
C ILE A 70 2.63 -8.69 -6.00
N TYR A 71 2.37 -7.70 -6.84
CA TYR A 71 3.35 -6.72 -7.29
C TYR A 71 3.13 -5.40 -6.55
N PHE A 72 4.19 -4.90 -5.91
CA PHE A 72 4.19 -3.62 -5.21
C PHE A 72 4.82 -2.56 -6.09
N GLU A 73 4.03 -1.60 -6.53
CA GLU A 73 4.47 -0.50 -7.38
C GLU A 73 4.60 0.79 -6.56
N VAL A 74 5.76 1.42 -6.65
CA VAL A 74 6.00 2.76 -6.10
C VAL A 74 5.98 3.74 -7.27
N GLY A 75 5.03 4.66 -7.26
CA GLY A 75 4.86 5.68 -8.30
C GLY A 75 5.23 7.07 -7.82
N GLU A 76 5.02 8.05 -8.69
CA GLU A 76 5.34 9.46 -8.40
C GLU A 76 4.42 10.10 -7.36
N ILE A 77 3.14 9.71 -7.36
CA ILE A 77 2.08 10.31 -6.53
C ILE A 77 1.58 9.37 -5.42
N GLY A 78 2.08 8.13 -5.35
CA GLY A 78 1.66 7.16 -4.35
C GLY A 78 2.13 5.75 -4.64
N VAL A 79 1.50 4.78 -3.98
CA VAL A 79 1.77 3.35 -4.13
C VAL A 79 0.55 2.62 -4.69
N LYS A 80 0.80 1.52 -5.38
CA LYS A 80 -0.24 0.64 -5.92
C LYS A 80 0.17 -0.81 -5.69
N VAL A 81 -0.78 -1.63 -5.25
CA VAL A 81 -0.59 -3.06 -5.01
C VAL A 81 -1.47 -3.81 -5.98
N VAL A 82 -0.87 -4.69 -6.77
CA VAL A 82 -1.54 -5.45 -7.83
C VAL A 82 -1.48 -6.93 -7.49
N ASP A 83 -2.61 -7.61 -7.54
CA ASP A 83 -2.68 -9.07 -7.39
C ASP A 83 -1.89 -9.75 -8.52
N SER A 84 -0.93 -10.62 -8.17
CA SER A 84 -0.03 -11.19 -9.17
C SER A 84 -0.70 -12.20 -10.11
N GLN A 85 -1.87 -12.73 -9.76
CA GLN A 85 -2.60 -13.71 -10.54
C GLN A 85 -3.69 -13.06 -11.40
N SER A 86 -4.48 -12.16 -10.80
CA SER A 86 -5.60 -11.52 -11.50
C SER A 86 -5.24 -10.21 -12.19
N SER A 87 -4.06 -9.65 -11.92
CA SER A 87 -3.63 -8.31 -12.36
C SER A 87 -4.54 -7.17 -11.88
N ASN A 88 -5.45 -7.44 -10.94
CA ASN A 88 -6.34 -6.45 -10.37
C ASN A 88 -5.61 -5.61 -9.32
N VAL A 89 -5.90 -4.31 -9.30
CA VAL A 89 -5.43 -3.42 -8.24
C VAL A 89 -6.20 -3.74 -6.96
N ILE A 90 -5.48 -4.12 -5.90
CA ILE A 90 -6.08 -4.44 -4.60
C ILE A 90 -5.96 -3.30 -3.60
N LEU A 91 -4.93 -2.47 -3.72
CA LEU A 91 -4.72 -1.28 -2.89
C LEU A 91 -4.13 -0.17 -3.75
N LYS A 92 -4.54 1.06 -3.48
CA LYS A 92 -3.98 2.26 -4.08
C LYS A 92 -4.08 3.38 -3.07
N HIS A 93 -2.95 3.96 -2.68
CA HIS A 93 -2.90 5.09 -1.75
C HIS A 93 -1.93 6.14 -2.28
N SER A 94 -2.35 7.39 -2.25
CA SER A 94 -1.51 8.56 -2.51
C SER A 94 -0.55 8.80 -1.36
N TYR A 95 0.55 9.52 -1.60
CA TYR A 95 1.44 9.93 -0.50
C TYR A 95 0.78 10.87 0.51
N MET A 96 -0.36 11.50 0.18
CA MET A 96 -1.14 12.32 1.10
C MET A 96 -1.99 11.50 2.09
N GLU A 97 -2.34 10.27 1.72
CA GLU A 97 -3.09 9.33 2.57
C GLU A 97 -2.15 8.48 3.43
N ILE A 98 -0.90 8.30 3.02
CA ILE A 98 0.08 7.51 3.77
C ILE A 98 0.68 8.39 4.89
N SER A 99 0.59 7.94 6.13
CA SER A 99 1.06 8.68 7.31
C SER A 99 2.44 8.26 7.79
N SER A 100 2.83 7.00 7.53
CA SER A 100 4.15 6.49 7.87
C SER A 100 4.50 5.24 7.07
N CYS A 101 5.79 4.95 6.96
CA CYS A 101 6.29 3.68 6.42
C CYS A 101 7.53 3.23 7.21
N GLY A 102 7.80 1.93 7.20
CA GLY A 102 8.99 1.39 7.86
C GLY A 102 9.08 -0.12 7.81
N SER A 103 10.14 -0.64 8.41
CA SER A 103 10.36 -2.06 8.67
C SER A 103 10.63 -2.28 10.15
N VAL A 104 10.60 -3.53 10.57
CA VAL A 104 10.95 -3.95 11.94
C VAL A 104 12.41 -4.39 11.94
N SER A 105 13.24 -3.82 12.82
CA SER A 105 14.71 -4.00 12.77
C SER A 105 15.18 -5.46 12.80
N HIS A 106 14.47 -6.33 13.53
CA HIS A 106 14.79 -7.77 13.64
C HIS A 106 14.11 -8.63 12.56
N LEU A 107 13.30 -8.02 11.68
CA LEU A 107 12.57 -8.67 10.60
C LEU A 107 12.66 -7.83 9.30
N PRO A 108 13.87 -7.65 8.73
CA PRO A 108 14.12 -6.69 7.65
C PRO A 108 13.45 -7.07 6.32
N TYR A 109 12.96 -8.29 6.18
CA TYR A 109 12.18 -8.78 5.03
C TYR A 109 10.71 -8.32 5.07
N TYR A 110 10.27 -7.77 6.20
CA TYR A 110 8.94 -7.22 6.36
C TYR A 110 9.01 -5.70 6.31
N PHE A 111 8.14 -5.12 5.50
CA PHE A 111 7.93 -3.68 5.45
C PHE A 111 6.44 -3.39 5.54
N ALA A 112 6.12 -2.18 5.97
CA ALA A 112 4.76 -1.73 6.09
C ALA A 112 4.64 -0.25 5.76
N TYR A 113 3.43 0.14 5.42
CA TYR A 113 3.01 1.53 5.47
C TYR A 113 1.65 1.64 6.15
N ILE A 114 1.40 2.79 6.75
CA ILE A 114 0.14 3.14 7.36
C ILE A 114 -0.54 4.17 6.47
N ALA A 115 -1.80 3.95 6.13
CA ALA A 115 -2.60 4.92 5.40
C ALA A 115 -3.91 5.22 6.14
N GLY A 116 -4.34 6.47 6.02
CA GLY A 116 -5.63 6.94 6.48
C GLY A 116 -6.76 6.47 5.55
N ASN A 117 -7.99 6.53 6.06
CA ASN A 117 -9.20 6.43 5.25
C ASN A 117 -9.38 7.60 4.27
N GLU A 118 -8.72 8.73 4.56
CA GLU A 118 -8.63 9.93 3.73
C GLU A 118 -7.19 10.48 3.80
N ASN A 119 -6.99 11.70 3.30
CA ASN A 119 -5.76 12.44 3.51
C ASN A 119 -5.41 12.54 4.99
N CYS A 120 -4.13 12.39 5.33
CA CYS A 120 -3.63 12.32 6.71
C CYS A 120 -4.05 13.50 7.62
N SER A 121 -4.25 14.70 7.05
CA SER A 121 -4.70 15.87 7.80
C SER A 121 -6.15 15.78 8.31
N ASN A 122 -6.96 14.95 7.64
CA ASN A 122 -8.40 14.79 7.91
C ASN A 122 -8.75 13.38 8.39
N ALA A 123 -7.86 12.41 8.15
CA ALA A 123 -8.05 11.02 8.51
C ALA A 123 -8.26 10.85 10.01
N ASN A 124 -9.31 10.11 10.36
CA ASN A 124 -9.64 9.74 11.73
C ASN A 124 -9.45 8.23 11.98
N GLU A 125 -9.12 7.48 10.94
CA GLU A 125 -8.93 6.05 10.98
C GLU A 125 -7.76 5.65 10.08
N PHE A 126 -6.86 4.85 10.63
CA PHE A 126 -5.64 4.40 9.98
C PHE A 126 -5.56 2.88 9.95
N ILE A 127 -4.96 2.37 8.89
CA ILE A 127 -4.71 0.95 8.67
C ILE A 127 -3.24 0.76 8.32
N CYS A 128 -2.59 -0.15 9.05
CA CYS A 128 -1.24 -0.60 8.74
C CYS A 128 -1.29 -1.80 7.80
N TYR A 129 -0.70 -1.66 6.61
CA TYR A 129 -0.59 -2.71 5.60
C TYR A 129 0.80 -3.32 5.64
N VAL A 130 0.87 -4.64 5.85
CA VAL A 130 2.14 -5.35 6.05
C VAL A 130 2.44 -6.24 4.85
N PHE A 131 3.69 -6.16 4.39
CA PHE A 131 4.20 -6.87 3.24
C PHE A 131 5.48 -7.62 3.59
N HIS A 132 5.75 -8.66 2.82
CA HIS A 132 6.97 -9.47 2.94
C HIS A 132 7.64 -9.62 1.58
N VAL A 133 8.95 -9.48 1.53
CA VAL A 133 9.79 -9.71 0.34
C VAL A 133 10.82 -10.78 0.60
N LYS A 134 11.30 -11.45 -0.46
CA LYS A 134 12.35 -12.46 -0.34
C LYS A 134 13.76 -11.87 -0.20
N ASN A 135 13.97 -10.64 -0.66
CA ASN A 135 15.23 -9.91 -0.56
C ASN A 135 15.02 -8.66 0.30
N PHE A 136 15.78 -8.51 1.39
CA PHE A 136 15.68 -7.35 2.28
C PHE A 136 16.09 -6.04 1.58
N GLU A 137 16.96 -6.10 0.57
CA GLU A 137 17.32 -4.93 -0.23
C GLU A 137 16.08 -4.36 -0.93
N PHE A 138 15.14 -5.20 -1.37
CA PHE A 138 13.89 -4.73 -1.95
C PHE A 138 13.02 -4.02 -0.91
N ALA A 139 12.94 -4.53 0.32
CA ALA A 139 12.23 -3.82 1.39
C ALA A 139 12.85 -2.44 1.63
N TYR A 140 14.18 -2.37 1.68
CA TYR A 140 14.90 -1.11 1.85
C TYR A 140 14.64 -0.15 0.68
N THR A 141 14.79 -0.60 -0.57
CA THR A 141 14.52 0.21 -1.77
C THR A 141 13.09 0.73 -1.78
N ILE A 142 12.10 -0.13 -1.51
CA ILE A 142 10.69 0.28 -1.46
C ILE A 142 10.49 1.39 -0.42
N LEU A 143 11.02 1.21 0.80
CA LEU A 143 10.88 2.19 1.86
C LEU A 143 11.57 3.52 1.53
N GLN A 144 12.75 3.49 0.92
CA GLN A 144 13.43 4.70 0.45
C GLN A 144 12.61 5.42 -0.63
N SER A 145 12.05 4.67 -1.59
CA SER A 145 11.21 5.25 -2.64
C SER A 145 9.93 5.87 -2.09
N ILE A 146 9.28 5.25 -1.10
CA ILE A 146 8.11 5.83 -0.41
C ILE A 146 8.54 7.10 0.36
N GLY A 147 9.66 7.04 1.08
CA GLY A 147 10.19 8.18 1.84
C GLY A 147 10.48 9.40 0.95
N GLN A 148 11.07 9.18 -0.22
CA GLN A 148 11.24 10.23 -1.23
C GLN A 148 9.91 10.74 -1.79
N GLY A 149 8.92 9.84 -1.92
CA GLY A 149 7.55 10.20 -2.27
C GLY A 149 6.94 11.24 -1.32
N PHE A 150 7.05 10.98 -0.01
CA PHE A 150 6.61 11.94 1.02
C PHE A 150 7.27 13.30 0.87
N GLN A 151 8.59 13.34 0.71
CA GLN A 151 9.33 14.59 0.62
C GLN A 151 8.86 15.45 -0.56
N ARG A 152 8.47 14.82 -1.67
CA ARG A 152 7.93 15.54 -2.85
C ARG A 152 6.53 16.09 -2.60
N THR A 153 5.67 15.39 -1.84
CA THR A 153 4.27 15.77 -1.66
C THR A 153 3.98 16.57 -0.39
N HIS A 154 4.94 16.67 0.52
CA HIS A 154 4.79 17.38 1.81
C HIS A 154 4.46 18.88 1.66
N PHE A 155 4.78 19.50 0.52
CA PHE A 155 4.56 20.93 0.26
C PHE A 155 3.52 21.22 -0.83
N ALA A 156 2.83 20.19 -1.34
CA ALA A 156 1.91 20.33 -2.47
C ALA A 156 0.46 20.66 -2.07
N VAL A 157 0.26 21.24 -0.88
CA VAL A 157 -1.06 21.58 -0.31
C VAL A 157 -1.37 23.06 -0.39
#